data_AF-A0A968VZP0-F1
#
_entry.id   AF-A0A968VZP0-F1
#
_cell.length_a   1.000
_cell.length_b   1.000
_cell.length_c   1.000
_cell.angle_alpha   90.00
_cell.angle_beta   90.00
_cell.angle_gamma   90.00
#
_symmetry.space_group_name_H-M   'P 1'
#
loop_
_entity.id
_entity.type
_entity.pdbx_description
1 polymer ?
#
loop_
_entity_poly.entity_id
_entity_poly.type
_entity_poly.pdbx_seq_one_letter_code
_entity_poly.pdbx_strand_id
1 'polypeptide(L)' 'MVMVLGKIDDADQLFINGKLVASTGNFYDNGNHVKAGDAYSQFRGYYLPQGALKAGNNIVAVRVFDSGGGGGIY' A
#
# COMPACT_ATOMS: atom_id res chain seq x y z
N MET A 1 -1.84 -16.34 -0.66
CA MET A 1 -2.45 -15.60 -1.80
C MET A 1 -1.68 -14.31 -1.98
N VAL A 2 -1.57 -13.79 -3.21
CA VAL A 2 -0.84 -12.55 -3.52
C VAL A 2 -1.81 -11.51 -4.07
N MET A 3 -1.69 -10.27 -3.60
CA MET A 3 -2.34 -9.11 -4.19
C MET A 3 -1.32 -8.34 -5.02
N VAL A 4 -1.57 -8.24 -6.32
CA VAL A 4 -0.73 -7.51 -7.27
C VAL A 4 -1.36 -6.14 -7.51
N LEU A 5 -0.61 -5.08 -7.20
CA LEU A 5 -1.06 -3.69 -7.34
C LEU A 5 -0.29 -2.91 -8.41
N GLY A 6 0.68 -3.54 -9.09
CA GLY A 6 1.44 -2.88 -10.15
C GLY A 6 2.47 -1.90 -9.61
N LYS A 7 2.70 -0.79 -10.32
CA LYS A 7 3.53 0.30 -9.81
C LYS A 7 2.63 1.35 -9.18
N ILE A 8 3.07 1.89 -8.05
CA ILE A 8 2.42 2.99 -7.36
C ILE A 8 3.45 4.08 -7.16
N ASP A 9 3.06 5.34 -7.27
CA ASP A 9 4.00 6.41 -7.04
C ASP A 9 4.37 6.55 -5.56
N ASP A 10 5.61 6.95 -5.29
CA ASP A 10 6.22 7.15 -3.98
C ASP A 10 6.03 6.03 -2.95
N ALA A 11 4.96 6.03 -2.17
CA ALA A 11 4.72 5.01 -1.14
C ALA A 11 3.24 4.66 -0.97
N ASP A 12 2.98 3.47 -0.49
CA ASP A 12 1.62 2.93 -0.36
C ASP A 12 1.43 2.12 0.92
N GLN A 13 0.19 2.08 1.40
CA GLN A 13 -0.30 1.17 2.43
C GLN A 13 -1.51 0.41 1.89
N LEU A 14 -1.46 -0.92 1.96
CA LEU A 14 -2.57 -1.80 1.61
C LEU A 14 -3.35 -2.19 2.86
N PHE A 15 -4.66 -1.95 2.82
CA PHE A 15 -5.60 -2.35 3.84
C PHE A 15 -6.60 -3.36 3.28
N ILE A 16 -6.84 -4.42 4.04
CA ILE A 16 -7.88 -5.42 3.76
C ILE A 16 -8.84 -5.43 4.96
N ASN A 17 -10.12 -5.20 4.70
CA ASN A 17 -11.16 -5.12 5.73
C ASN A 17 -10.80 -4.14 6.88
N GLY A 18 -10.18 -3.01 6.53
CA GLY A 18 -9.75 -1.97 7.48
C GLY A 18 -8.44 -2.26 8.23
N LYS A 19 -7.82 -3.44 8.04
CA LYS A 19 -6.54 -3.80 8.66
C LYS A 19 -5.38 -3.59 7.69
N LEU A 20 -4.34 -2.90 8.14
CA LEU A 20 -3.07 -2.78 7.40
C LEU A 20 -2.45 -4.17 7.22
N VAL A 21 -2.17 -4.55 5.97
CA VAL A 21 -1.55 -5.83 5.63
C VAL A 21 -0.16 -5.69 5.03
N ALA A 22 0.12 -4.57 4.35
CA ALA A 22 1.41 -4.31 3.73
C ALA A 22 1.62 -2.81 3.53
N SER A 23 2.87 -2.40 3.36
CA SER A 23 3.27 -1.02 3.09
C SER A 23 4.60 -1.00 2.34
N THR A 24 4.78 -0.01 1.47
CA THR A 24 6.10 0.50 1.09
C THR A 24 6.41 1.78 1.87
N GLY A 25 7.67 2.21 1.90
CA GLY A 25 8.10 3.37 2.66
C GLY A 25 7.89 3.24 4.18
N ASN A 26 8.20 4.30 4.92
CA ASN A 26 7.94 4.40 6.35
C ASN A 26 6.94 5.52 6.63
N PHE A 27 5.76 5.17 7.14
CA PHE A 27 4.72 6.10 7.58
C PHE A 27 4.87 6.34 9.09
N TYR A 28 5.18 7.58 9.49
CA TYR A 28 5.39 7.94 10.89
C TYR A 28 4.13 8.53 11.53
N ASP A 29 3.88 8.19 12.80
CA ASP A 29 2.69 8.62 13.55
C ASP A 29 2.71 10.10 13.96
N ASN A 30 3.84 10.80 13.80
CA ASN A 30 4.08 12.12 14.39
C ASN A 30 3.76 13.32 13.49
N GLY A 31 2.99 13.14 12.42
CA GLY A 31 2.47 14.29 11.64
C GLY A 31 2.52 14.14 10.12
N ASN A 32 2.00 13.03 9.58
CA ASN A 32 1.95 12.74 8.13
C ASN A 32 3.32 12.76 7.43
N HIS A 33 4.40 12.55 8.18
CA HIS A 33 5.71 12.37 7.59
C HIS A 33 5.80 10.96 7.01
N VAL A 34 6.12 10.85 5.72
CA VAL A 34 6.37 9.58 5.05
C VAL A 34 7.75 9.63 4.40
N LYS A 35 8.57 8.63 4.69
CA LYS A 35 9.84 8.42 3.97
C LYS A 35 9.61 7.37 2.89
N ALA A 36 9.37 7.82 1.66
CA ALA A 36 9.11 6.95 0.51
C ALA A 36 10.38 6.24 0.00
N GLY A 37 11.49 6.98 -0.14
CA GLY A 37 12.72 6.43 -0.74
C GLY A 37 12.50 6.06 -2.21
N ASP A 38 13.07 4.94 -2.66
CA ASP A 38 12.96 4.49 -4.06
C ASP A 38 11.71 3.64 -4.33
N ALA A 39 10.72 3.67 -3.43
CA ALA A 39 9.55 2.81 -3.51
C ALA A 39 8.70 3.07 -4.76
N TYR A 40 8.67 4.30 -5.31
CA TYR A 40 8.02 4.64 -6.58
C TYR A 40 8.40 3.69 -7.74
N SER A 41 9.64 3.19 -7.75
CA SER A 41 10.16 2.32 -8.81
C SER A 41 9.78 0.83 -8.66
N GLN A 42 9.28 0.42 -7.50
CA GLN A 42 9.04 -0.99 -7.16
C GLN A 42 7.78 -1.55 -7.82
N PHE A 43 7.73 -2.86 -8.04
CA PHE A 43 6.48 -3.53 -8.43
C PHE A 43 5.84 -4.18 -7.20
N ARG A 44 4.57 -3.89 -6.93
CA ARG A 44 3.88 -4.27 -5.70
C ARG A 44 3.17 -5.61 -5.87
N GLY A 45 3.74 -6.63 -5.21
CA GLY A 45 3.12 -7.93 -5.01
C GLY A 45 3.15 -8.29 -3.52
N TYR A 46 2.02 -8.16 -2.84
CA TYR A 46 1.94 -8.41 -1.40
C TYR A 46 1.36 -9.77 -1.08
N TYR A 47 2.09 -10.56 -0.31
CA TYR A 47 1.55 -11.77 0.30
C TYR A 47 0.55 -11.38 1.38
N LEU A 48 -0.70 -11.80 1.21
CA LEU A 48 -1.72 -11.54 2.23
C LEU A 48 -1.54 -12.52 3.39
N PRO A 49 -1.57 -12.03 4.65
CA PRO A 49 -1.51 -12.91 5.81
C PRO A 49 -2.76 -13.79 5.87
N GLN A 50 -2.63 -14.96 6.50
CA GLN A 50 -3.75 -15.85 6.72
C GLN A 50 -4.87 -15.12 7.50
N GLY A 51 -6.11 -15.28 7.03
CA GLY A 51 -7.27 -14.62 7.63
C GLY A 51 -7.44 -13.14 7.25
N ALA A 52 -6.62 -12.58 6.35
CA ALA A 52 -6.87 -11.24 5.81
C ALA A 52 -8.22 -11.17 5.08
N LEU A 53 -8.56 -12.22 4.34
CA LEU A 53 -9.84 -12.35 3.65
C LEU A 53 -10.86 -13.14 4.46
N LYS A 54 -12.13 -12.78 4.28
CA LYS A 54 -13.30 -13.53 4.72
C LYS A 54 -14.08 -14.07 3.53
N ALA A 55 -14.92 -15.09 3.75
CA ALA A 55 -15.83 -15.57 2.73
C ALA A 55 -16.80 -14.44 2.30
N GLY A 56 -17.08 -14.38 0.99
CA GLY A 56 -17.91 -13.33 0.40
C GLY A 56 -17.16 -12.00 0.23
N ASN A 57 -17.80 -10.91 0.63
CA ASN A 57 -17.32 -9.56 0.33
C ASN A 57 -16.13 -9.15 1.19
N ASN A 58 -15.12 -8.59 0.55
CA ASN A 58 -13.96 -8.00 1.20
C ASN A 58 -13.79 -6.56 0.72
N ILE A 59 -13.34 -5.68 1.61
CA ILE A 59 -13.00 -4.29 1.26
C ILE A 59 -11.50 -4.20 1.12
N VAL A 60 -11.05 -3.66 -0.01
CA VAL A 60 -9.65 -3.37 -0.28
C VAL A 60 -9.51 -1.86 -0.37
N ALA A 61 -8.57 -1.30 0.39
CA ALA A 61 -8.23 0.12 0.31
C ALA A 61 -6.72 0.27 0.18
N VAL A 62 -6.30 1.14 -0.73
CA VAL A 62 -4.90 1.50 -0.93
C VAL A 62 -4.77 2.98 -0.60
N ARG A 63 -3.96 3.29 0.42
CA ARG A 63 -3.57 4.67 0.71
C ARG A 63 -2.25 4.92 0.00
N VAL A 64 -2.21 5.97 -0.81
CA VAL A 64 -0.99 6.40 -1.51
C VAL A 64 -0.50 7.69 -0.86
N PHE A 65 0.81 7.75 -0.62
CA PHE A 65 1.51 8.98 -0.32
C PHE A 65 2.28 9.41 -1.55
N ASP A 66 2.05 10.65 -1.97
CA ASP A 66 2.70 11.32 -3.08
C ASP A 66 3.38 12.56 -2.49
N SER A 67 4.70 12.65 -2.64
CA SER A 67 5.53 13.76 -2.15
C SER A 67 5.54 14.97 -3.09
N GLY A 68 4.89 14.86 -4.25
CA GLY A 68 4.75 15.86 -5.30
C GLY A 68 5.32 15.36 -6.63
N GLY A 69 4.94 16.04 -7.72
CA GLY A 69 5.38 15.69 -9.07
C GLY A 69 4.29 14.98 -9.87
N GLY A 70 4.67 13.93 -10.60
CA GLY A 70 3.70 12.97 -11.13
C GLY A 70 3.16 12.09 -10.01
N GLY A 71 2.10 11.33 -10.25
CA GLY A 71 1.54 10.44 -9.24
C GLY A 71 0.82 9.25 -9.88
N GLY A 72 0.12 8.47 -9.07
CA GLY A 72 -0.84 7.47 -9.54
C GLY A 72 -0.51 6.01 -9.24
N ILE A 73 -1.31 5.14 -9.83
CA ILE A 73 -1.25 3.68 -9.75
C ILE A 73 -1.31 3.17 -11.18
N TYR A 74 -0.37 2.31 -11.57
CA TYR A 74 -0.09 1.86 -12.94
C TYR A 74 -0.15 0.34 -13.07
#